data_AF-A0A656Q9S3-F1
#
_entry.id   AF-A0A656Q9S3-F1
#
_cell.length_a   1.000
_cell.length_b   1.000
_cell.length_c   1.000
_cell.angle_alpha   90.00
_cell.angle_beta   90.00
_cell.angle_gamma   90.00
#
_symmetry.space_group_name_H-M   'P 1'
#
loop_
_entity.id
_entity.type
_entity.pdbx_description
1 polymer ?
#
loop_
_entity_poly.entity_id
_entity_poly.type
_entity_poly.pdbx_seq_one_letter_code
_entity_poly.pdbx_strand_id
1 'polypeptide(L)'
;MAIDQFSLDMLALAEENVMRGKITRREFIRVAIAGGLSFASASSFAANAANAVANQSRNVKALSRRYDYVIVGAGTAGIVVASRLSENPAAKVLLIEAGGWNEVKSVEDPALWPTNIGTAASYVYPYVKAAHCNGRTIPLAMGRGIGGGSAINAMVWARGHRENFEKWAELTGDSSWGYDSVLAIYRKIENWQGDPSRWRGERGEIFVDKDRHNNPIVPAMMRAAASVGIPSTDDLNGQTMEEDGGCGVAQTLIKDGRRYSIANAYLYPALSRPNVTVLTDSTVIGIELTGDRATAVRLLHAGAEKRIEASTELVLSAGSVATPKLLMLSGIGDSEDLRKLDIRVAVHSPNVGR
;
A
#
# COMPACT_ATOMS: atom_id res chain seq x y z
N MET A 1 24.62 -22.72 7.06
CA MET A 1 25.20 -21.41 7.42
C MET A 1 24.10 -20.39 7.25
N ALA A 2 23.66 -19.76 8.34
CA ALA A 2 22.75 -18.63 8.24
C ALA A 2 23.50 -17.47 7.57
N ILE A 3 22.89 -16.90 6.54
CA ILE A 3 23.39 -15.68 5.90
C ILE A 3 23.30 -14.57 6.96
N ASP A 4 24.37 -13.81 7.19
CA ASP A 4 24.32 -12.71 8.15
C ASP A 4 23.43 -11.57 7.64
N GLN A 5 22.95 -10.74 8.57
CA GLN A 5 21.96 -9.71 8.25
C GLN A 5 22.49 -8.71 7.20
N PHE A 6 23.74 -8.27 7.35
CA PHE A 6 24.40 -7.35 6.43
C PHE A 6 24.40 -7.85 4.97
N SER A 7 24.56 -9.16 4.82
CA SER A 7 24.54 -9.84 3.54
C SER A 7 23.13 -9.90 2.91
N LEU A 8 22.08 -10.06 3.72
CA LEU A 8 20.67 -9.97 3.30
C LEU A 8 20.27 -8.53 2.91
N ASP A 9 20.81 -7.52 3.60
CA ASP A 9 20.56 -6.10 3.33
C ASP A 9 21.06 -5.70 1.93
N MET A 10 22.27 -6.16 1.59
CA MET A 10 22.88 -5.96 0.28
C MET A 10 22.08 -6.64 -0.85
N LEU A 11 21.43 -7.76 -0.54
CA LEU A 11 20.65 -8.55 -1.48
C LEU A 11 19.33 -7.89 -1.88
N ALA A 12 18.55 -7.42 -0.90
CA ALA A 12 17.30 -6.71 -1.17
C ALA A 12 17.55 -5.40 -1.94
N LEU A 13 18.61 -4.67 -1.56
CA LEU A 13 19.03 -3.45 -2.25
C LEU A 13 19.50 -3.74 -3.69
N ALA A 14 20.25 -4.82 -3.89
CA ALA A 14 20.69 -5.21 -5.21
C ALA A 14 19.50 -5.65 -6.09
N GLU A 15 18.49 -6.35 -5.54
CA GLU A 15 17.33 -6.83 -6.28
C GLU A 15 16.48 -5.65 -6.77
N GLU A 16 16.24 -4.69 -5.87
CA GLU A 16 15.61 -3.43 -6.19
C GLU A 16 16.42 -2.65 -7.25
N ASN A 17 17.76 -2.60 -7.13
CA ASN A 17 18.60 -1.93 -8.12
C ASN A 17 18.62 -2.64 -9.49
N VAL A 18 18.45 -3.96 -9.56
CA VAL A 18 18.24 -4.67 -10.83
C VAL A 18 16.88 -4.32 -11.41
N MET A 19 15.81 -4.32 -10.60
CA MET A 19 14.47 -3.91 -11.04
C MET A 19 14.44 -2.46 -11.52
N ARG A 20 15.32 -1.61 -10.99
CA ARG A 20 15.48 -0.21 -11.39
C ARG A 20 16.50 -0.01 -12.51
N GLY A 21 17.10 -1.08 -13.04
CA GLY A 21 18.11 -1.03 -14.11
C GLY A 21 19.44 -0.35 -13.71
N LYS A 22 19.69 -0.13 -12.42
CA LYS A 22 20.90 0.52 -11.89
C LYS A 22 22.11 -0.40 -11.85
N ILE A 23 21.89 -1.72 -11.75
CA ILE A 23 22.94 -2.74 -11.83
C ILE A 23 22.51 -3.88 -12.76
N THR A 24 23.47 -4.52 -13.40
CA THR A 24 23.25 -5.65 -14.28
C THR A 24 22.95 -6.94 -13.50
N ARG A 25 22.30 -7.90 -14.16
CA ARG A 25 22.07 -9.25 -13.62
C ARG A 25 23.37 -9.91 -13.11
N ARG A 26 24.48 -9.70 -13.82
CA ARG A 26 25.80 -10.24 -13.43
C ARG A 26 26.35 -9.59 -12.17
N GLU A 27 26.19 -8.28 -12.02
CA GLU A 27 26.61 -7.54 -10.83
C GLU A 27 25.79 -7.95 -9.61
N PHE A 28 24.47 -8.11 -9.77
CA PHE A 28 23.62 -8.65 -8.71
C PHE A 28 24.09 -10.02 -8.24
N ILE A 29 24.29 -10.97 -9.16
CA ILE A 29 24.70 -12.34 -8.78
C ILE A 29 26.02 -12.33 -8.01
N ARG A 30 26.97 -11.45 -8.38
CA ARG A 30 28.24 -11.31 -7.67
C ARG A 30 28.06 -10.77 -6.25
N VAL A 31 27.30 -9.68 -6.09
CA VAL A 31 27.00 -9.10 -4.77
C VAL A 31 26.23 -10.10 -3.91
N ALA A 32 25.30 -10.83 -4.51
CA ALA A 32 24.46 -11.79 -3.84
C ALA A 32 25.20 -13.00 -3.28
N ILE A 33 26.14 -13.54 -4.07
CA ILE A 33 27.01 -14.64 -3.62
C ILE A 33 28.02 -14.15 -2.58
N ALA A 34 28.54 -12.92 -2.73
CA ALA A 34 29.39 -12.30 -1.72
C ALA A 34 28.63 -12.11 -0.40
N GLY A 35 27.33 -11.84 -0.47
CA GLY A 35 26.37 -11.84 0.63
C GLY A 35 25.80 -13.22 0.97
N GLY A 36 26.54 -14.31 0.76
CA GLY A 36 26.18 -15.62 1.32
C GLY A 36 25.02 -16.38 0.65
N LEU A 37 24.36 -15.86 -0.40
CA LEU A 37 23.40 -16.66 -1.16
C LEU A 37 24.10 -17.74 -1.98
N SER A 38 23.42 -18.88 -2.13
CA SER A 38 23.80 -19.86 -3.14
C SER A 38 23.72 -19.25 -4.54
N PHE A 39 24.57 -19.71 -5.46
CA PHE A 39 24.52 -19.29 -6.86
C PHE A 39 23.12 -19.50 -7.47
N ALA A 40 22.42 -20.59 -7.10
CA ALA A 40 21.08 -20.89 -7.57
C ALA A 40 20.06 -19.85 -7.09
N SER A 41 20.07 -19.52 -5.80
CA SER A 41 19.20 -18.50 -5.21
C SER A 41 19.47 -17.12 -5.79
N ALA A 42 20.74 -16.70 -5.82
CA ALA A 42 21.16 -15.44 -6.43
C ALA A 42 20.75 -15.37 -7.91
N SER A 43 20.95 -16.43 -8.68
CA SER A 43 20.55 -16.48 -10.09
C SER A 43 19.03 -16.39 -10.29
N SER A 44 18.25 -16.95 -9.36
CA SER A 44 16.78 -16.90 -9.38
C SER A 44 16.25 -15.50 -9.08
N PHE A 45 16.75 -14.84 -8.02
CA PHE A 45 16.39 -13.43 -7.73
C PHE A 45 16.75 -12.50 -8.89
N ALA A 46 17.96 -12.63 -9.43
CA ALA A 46 18.39 -11.84 -10.58
C ALA A 46 17.51 -12.05 -11.82
N ALA A 47 17.03 -13.29 -12.03
CA ALA A 47 16.12 -13.61 -13.12
C ALA A 47 14.72 -13.01 -12.89
N ASN A 48 14.19 -13.07 -11.67
CA ASN A 48 12.89 -12.47 -11.33
C ASN A 48 12.90 -10.95 -11.53
N ALA A 49 13.94 -10.26 -11.06
CA ALA A 49 14.10 -8.82 -11.25
C ALA A 49 14.26 -8.45 -12.74
N ALA A 50 15.05 -9.21 -13.51
CA ALA A 50 15.16 -9.00 -14.96
C ALA A 50 13.83 -9.25 -15.70
N ASN A 51 13.09 -10.29 -15.29
CA ASN A 51 11.76 -10.58 -15.83
C ASN A 51 10.77 -9.46 -15.50
N ALA A 52 10.83 -8.88 -14.31
CA ALA A 52 10.00 -7.75 -13.93
C ALA A 52 10.21 -6.55 -14.88
N VAL A 53 11.46 -6.15 -15.09
CA VAL A 53 11.80 -5.05 -16.02
C VAL A 53 11.33 -5.36 -17.44
N ALA A 54 11.63 -6.57 -17.93
CA ALA A 54 11.27 -6.99 -19.27
C ALA A 54 9.75 -7.03 -19.49
N ASN A 55 9.01 -7.59 -18.52
CA ASN A 55 7.55 -7.64 -18.55
C ASN A 55 6.95 -6.24 -18.54
N GLN A 56 7.34 -5.37 -17.61
CA GLN A 56 6.77 -4.02 -17.54
C GLN A 56 7.11 -3.21 -18.78
N SER A 57 8.35 -3.27 -19.28
CA SER A 57 8.75 -2.60 -20.52
C SER A 57 7.91 -3.08 -21.72
N ARG A 58 7.71 -4.39 -21.85
CA ARG A 58 6.88 -4.97 -22.92
C ARG A 58 5.42 -4.58 -22.77
N ASN A 59 4.87 -4.71 -21.57
CA ASN A 59 3.46 -4.53 -21.28
C ASN A 59 3.03 -3.06 -21.42
N VAL A 60 3.86 -2.12 -20.97
CA VAL A 60 3.60 -0.68 -21.15
C VAL A 60 3.74 -0.28 -22.63
N LYS A 61 4.76 -0.80 -23.34
CA LYS A 61 4.92 -0.54 -24.78
C LYS A 61 3.75 -1.10 -25.61
N ALA A 62 3.22 -2.26 -25.20
CA ALA A 62 2.07 -2.92 -25.81
C ALA A 62 0.80 -2.73 -24.97
N LEU A 63 0.58 -1.51 -24.44
CA LEU A 63 -0.58 -1.22 -23.59
C LEU A 63 -1.88 -1.61 -24.28
N SER A 64 -2.56 -2.63 -23.75
CA SER A 64 -3.84 -3.10 -24.26
C SER A 64 -4.94 -2.06 -24.02
N ARG A 65 -5.94 -2.02 -24.90
CA ARG A 65 -7.18 -1.22 -24.68
C ARG A 65 -8.15 -1.90 -23.72
N ARG A 66 -7.90 -3.17 -23.35
CA ARG A 66 -8.77 -4.00 -22.52
C ARG A 66 -7.97 -4.90 -21.59
N TYR A 67 -8.42 -4.98 -20.33
CA TYR A 67 -7.91 -5.86 -19.28
C TYR A 67 -9.09 -6.52 -18.56
N ASP A 68 -8.86 -7.65 -17.90
CA ASP A 68 -9.91 -8.29 -17.09
C ASP A 68 -10.17 -7.48 -15.84
N TYR A 69 -9.10 -7.04 -15.20
CA TYR A 69 -9.14 -6.22 -14.00
C TYR A 69 -8.41 -4.91 -14.23
N VAL A 70 -9.09 -3.79 -13.95
CA VAL A 70 -8.48 -2.46 -13.94
C VAL A 70 -8.56 -1.90 -12.52
N ILE A 71 -7.40 -1.69 -11.90
CA ILE A 71 -7.26 -1.17 -10.55
C ILE A 71 -6.77 0.28 -10.63
N VAL A 72 -7.53 1.20 -10.03
CA VAL A 72 -7.24 2.64 -10.03
C VAL A 72 -6.58 3.03 -8.71
N GLY A 73 -5.30 3.34 -8.74
CA GLY A 73 -4.47 3.73 -7.59
C GLY A 73 -3.57 2.59 -7.13
N ALA A 74 -2.24 2.80 -7.18
CA ALA A 74 -1.23 1.88 -6.67
C ALA A 74 -0.82 2.21 -5.23
N GLY A 75 -1.80 2.56 -4.40
CA GLY A 75 -1.64 2.67 -2.95
C GLY A 75 -1.67 1.30 -2.26
N THR A 76 -1.76 1.32 -0.92
CA THR A 76 -1.78 0.12 -0.07
C THR A 76 -2.75 -0.95 -0.55
N ALA A 77 -4.03 -0.62 -0.73
CA ALA A 77 -5.04 -1.61 -1.12
C ALA A 77 -4.89 -2.07 -2.58
N GLY A 78 -4.68 -1.13 -3.52
CA GLY A 78 -4.65 -1.42 -4.94
C GLY A 78 -3.49 -2.34 -5.33
N ILE A 79 -2.33 -2.18 -4.69
CA ILE A 79 -1.19 -3.10 -4.87
C ILE A 79 -1.54 -4.52 -4.42
N VAL A 80 -2.15 -4.69 -3.25
CA VAL A 80 -2.52 -6.03 -2.74
C VAL A 80 -3.54 -6.68 -3.68
N VAL A 81 -4.56 -5.95 -4.10
CA VAL A 81 -5.58 -6.45 -5.04
C VAL A 81 -4.95 -6.88 -6.36
N ALA A 82 -4.14 -6.02 -6.98
CA ALA A 82 -3.47 -6.36 -8.24
C ALA A 82 -2.53 -7.57 -8.10
N SER A 83 -1.78 -7.64 -7.00
CA SER A 83 -0.89 -8.75 -6.69
C SER A 83 -1.66 -10.06 -6.56
N ARG A 84 -2.74 -10.10 -5.77
CA ARG A 84 -3.55 -11.32 -5.58
C ARG A 84 -4.28 -11.75 -6.85
N LEU A 85 -4.92 -10.82 -7.58
CA LEU A 85 -5.61 -11.14 -8.82
C LEU A 85 -4.66 -11.73 -9.87
N SER A 86 -3.42 -11.25 -9.92
CA SER A 86 -2.42 -11.74 -10.87
C SER A 86 -1.82 -13.10 -10.55
N GLU A 87 -2.08 -13.66 -9.36
CA GLU A 87 -1.71 -15.05 -9.04
C GLU A 87 -2.40 -16.03 -9.99
N ASN A 88 -3.57 -15.67 -10.55
CA ASN A 88 -4.17 -16.38 -11.67
C ASN A 88 -3.49 -15.95 -12.99
N PRO A 89 -2.72 -16.83 -13.65
CA PRO A 89 -2.00 -16.48 -14.89
C PRO A 89 -2.94 -16.19 -16.08
N ALA A 90 -4.21 -16.59 -16.00
CA ALA A 90 -5.20 -16.31 -17.04
C ALA A 90 -5.78 -14.88 -16.96
N ALA A 91 -5.66 -14.21 -15.80
CA ALA A 91 -6.20 -12.87 -15.59
C ALA A 91 -5.23 -11.79 -16.07
N LYS A 92 -5.68 -10.88 -16.94
CA LYS A 92 -4.92 -9.69 -17.34
C LYS A 92 -5.24 -8.54 -16.40
N VAL A 93 -4.23 -8.06 -15.68
CA VAL A 93 -4.39 -7.06 -14.62
C VAL A 93 -3.67 -5.77 -15.01
N LEU A 94 -4.38 -4.65 -14.98
CA LEU A 94 -3.81 -3.31 -15.10
C LEU A 94 -3.93 -2.56 -13.78
N LEU A 95 -2.80 -2.10 -13.24
CA LEU A 95 -2.73 -1.21 -12.09
C LEU A 95 -2.30 0.19 -12.55
N ILE A 96 -3.14 1.20 -12.35
CA ILE A 96 -2.91 2.57 -12.81
C ILE A 96 -2.55 3.46 -11.61
N GLU A 97 -1.49 4.26 -11.73
CA GLU A 97 -1.05 5.19 -10.68
C GLU A 97 -0.76 6.58 -11.24
N ALA A 98 -1.24 7.61 -10.53
CA ALA A 98 -1.10 9.01 -10.93
C ALA A 98 0.31 9.56 -10.70
N GLY A 99 1.05 9.03 -9.72
CA GLY A 99 2.45 9.33 -9.50
C GLY A 99 3.43 8.36 -10.15
N GLY A 100 4.72 8.60 -9.89
CA GLY A 100 5.83 7.77 -10.35
C GLY A 100 6.19 6.65 -9.36
N TRP A 101 7.38 6.08 -9.51
CA TRP A 101 7.86 4.93 -8.73
C TRP A 101 8.34 5.24 -7.31
N ASN A 102 8.38 6.52 -6.90
CA ASN A 102 8.81 6.95 -5.56
C ASN A 102 10.23 6.50 -5.16
N GLU A 103 11.16 6.48 -6.14
CA GLU A 103 12.56 6.09 -5.94
C GLU A 103 13.42 7.22 -5.37
N VAL A 104 13.08 7.69 -4.17
CA VAL A 104 13.81 8.77 -3.47
C VAL A 104 14.25 8.31 -2.09
N LYS A 105 15.42 8.80 -1.65
CA LYS A 105 16.01 8.43 -0.35
C LYS A 105 15.05 8.68 0.82
N SER A 106 14.27 9.76 0.77
CA SER A 106 13.31 10.11 1.82
C SER A 106 12.15 9.11 1.97
N VAL A 107 11.84 8.36 0.91
CA VAL A 107 10.86 7.25 0.95
C VAL A 107 11.51 6.00 1.54
N GLU A 108 12.75 5.70 1.19
CA GLU A 108 13.44 4.47 1.62
C GLU A 108 13.92 4.52 3.07
N ASP A 109 14.39 5.67 3.52
CA ASP A 109 14.97 5.91 4.83
C ASP A 109 13.87 6.25 5.86
N PRO A 110 13.62 5.39 6.87
CA PRO A 110 12.62 5.63 7.90
C PRO A 110 12.80 6.96 8.64
N ALA A 111 14.03 7.41 8.87
CA ALA A 111 14.31 8.64 9.62
C ALA A 111 13.91 9.91 8.86
N LEU A 112 13.78 9.81 7.53
CA LEU A 112 13.46 10.94 6.65
C LEU A 112 11.97 11.01 6.28
N TRP A 113 11.12 10.13 6.80
CA TRP A 113 9.72 10.05 6.39
C TRP A 113 8.96 11.40 6.39
N PRO A 114 9.15 12.33 7.37
CA PRO A 114 8.42 13.59 7.39
C PRO A 114 8.77 14.50 6.20
N THR A 115 9.97 14.34 5.63
CA THR A 115 10.48 15.17 4.53
C THR A 115 9.80 14.84 3.19
N ASN A 116 9.03 13.74 3.11
CA ASN A 116 8.23 13.43 1.92
C ASN A 116 7.02 14.37 1.76
N ILE A 117 6.55 14.98 2.86
CA ILE A 117 5.36 15.83 2.85
C ILE A 117 5.66 17.12 2.08
N GLY A 118 4.81 17.45 1.11
CA GLY A 118 4.99 18.62 0.24
C GLY A 118 5.94 18.39 -0.94
N THR A 119 6.45 17.16 -1.12
CA THR A 119 7.22 16.76 -2.30
C THR A 119 6.34 16.10 -3.36
N ALA A 120 6.94 15.73 -4.50
CA ALA A 120 6.27 15.01 -5.58
C ALA A 120 5.66 13.65 -5.16
N ALA A 121 6.10 13.08 -4.03
CA ALA A 121 5.60 11.83 -3.44
C ALA A 121 4.32 12.02 -2.60
N SER A 122 3.78 13.24 -2.49
CA SER A 122 2.58 13.51 -1.72
C SER A 122 1.63 14.49 -2.41
N TYR A 123 0.32 14.27 -2.23
CA TYR A 123 -0.69 15.31 -2.32
C TYR A 123 -0.84 15.96 -0.96
N VAL A 124 -0.88 17.29 -0.89
CA VAL A 124 -1.18 18.01 0.35
C VAL A 124 -2.51 18.74 0.17
N TYR A 125 -3.59 18.13 0.67
CA TYR A 125 -4.92 18.69 0.58
C TYR A 125 -5.16 19.69 1.72
N PRO A 126 -5.58 20.93 1.43
CA PRO A 126 -5.98 21.86 2.46
C PRO A 126 -7.40 21.57 2.93
N TYR A 127 -7.59 21.27 4.22
CA TYR A 127 -8.94 21.27 4.80
C TYR A 127 -9.56 22.68 4.75
N VAL A 128 -10.88 22.72 4.60
CA VAL A 128 -11.65 23.95 4.72
C VAL A 128 -11.43 24.55 6.11
N LYS A 129 -11.28 25.87 6.19
CA LYS A 129 -11.14 26.58 7.48
C LYS A 129 -12.35 26.29 8.35
N ALA A 130 -12.10 25.90 9.59
CA ALA A 130 -13.16 25.58 10.53
C ALA A 130 -13.04 26.37 11.83
N ALA A 131 -14.16 26.85 12.36
CA ALA A 131 -14.21 27.59 13.61
C ALA A 131 -13.67 26.75 14.79
N HIS A 132 -14.02 25.46 14.83
CA HIS A 132 -13.51 24.50 15.83
C HIS A 132 -11.99 24.24 15.72
N CYS A 133 -11.34 24.74 14.66
CA CYS A 133 -9.89 24.68 14.46
C CYS A 133 -9.22 26.08 14.54
N ASN A 134 -9.85 27.05 15.22
CA ASN A 134 -9.39 28.44 15.32
C ASN A 134 -9.22 29.12 13.95
N GLY A 135 -10.09 28.79 12.99
CA GLY A 135 -10.03 29.35 11.63
C GLY A 135 -8.84 28.89 10.79
N ARG A 136 -8.10 27.87 11.25
CA ARG A 136 -6.94 27.32 10.53
C ARG A 136 -7.36 26.35 9.43
N THR A 137 -6.50 26.25 8.42
CA THR A 137 -6.48 25.15 7.46
C THR A 137 -5.47 24.12 7.93
N ILE A 138 -5.88 22.86 8.00
CA ILE A 138 -5.02 21.73 8.36
C ILE A 138 -4.56 21.06 7.06
N PRO A 139 -3.24 20.89 6.82
CA PRO A 139 -2.76 20.14 5.68
C PRO A 139 -2.94 18.64 5.90
N LEU A 140 -3.53 17.96 4.91
CA LEU A 140 -3.65 16.51 4.87
C LEU A 140 -2.73 15.94 3.79
N ALA A 141 -1.65 15.30 4.22
CA ALA A 141 -0.72 14.64 3.31
C ALA A 141 -1.23 13.24 2.95
N MET A 142 -1.37 12.98 1.65
CA MET A 142 -1.68 11.65 1.09
C MET A 142 -0.55 11.23 0.15
N GLY A 143 -0.15 9.97 0.16
CA GLY A 143 0.91 9.50 -0.73
C GLY A 143 0.49 9.54 -2.20
N ARG A 144 1.40 9.97 -3.06
CA ARG A 144 1.27 10.00 -4.53
C ARG A 144 2.38 9.13 -5.12
N GLY A 145 2.04 8.25 -6.06
CA GLY A 145 2.99 7.29 -6.64
C GLY A 145 2.92 5.91 -5.99
N ILE A 146 3.78 5.01 -6.47
CA ILE A 146 3.81 3.61 -6.05
C ILE A 146 3.95 3.50 -4.52
N GLY A 147 3.09 2.66 -3.93
CA GLY A 147 2.98 2.46 -2.48
C GLY A 147 1.99 3.41 -1.80
N GLY A 148 1.62 4.53 -2.44
CA GLY A 148 0.72 5.54 -1.89
C GLY A 148 1.09 5.93 -0.47
N GLY A 149 0.12 5.90 0.46
CA GLY A 149 0.36 6.22 1.87
C GLY A 149 1.46 5.37 2.52
N SER A 150 1.62 4.10 2.14
CA SER A 150 2.67 3.23 2.72
C SER A 150 4.09 3.65 2.37
N ALA A 151 4.28 4.41 1.29
CA ALA A 151 5.58 4.95 0.89
C ALA A 151 6.00 6.17 1.72
N ILE A 152 5.06 6.88 2.35
CA ILE A 152 5.34 8.14 3.06
C ILE A 152 4.96 8.13 4.54
N ASN A 153 4.31 7.07 5.04
CA ASN A 153 3.84 7.01 6.43
C ASN A 153 4.97 6.85 7.47
N ALA A 154 4.60 6.88 8.75
CA ALA A 154 5.51 6.65 9.88
C ALA A 154 5.83 5.16 10.16
N MET A 155 5.52 4.24 9.24
CA MET A 155 5.81 2.79 9.29
C MET A 155 5.21 1.99 10.45
N VAL A 156 4.47 2.62 11.35
CA VAL A 156 3.81 1.95 12.48
C VAL A 156 2.79 0.93 11.97
N TRP A 157 2.90 -0.30 12.47
CA TRP A 157 1.91 -1.35 12.34
C TRP A 157 1.01 -1.34 13.58
N ALA A 158 -0.18 -0.79 13.43
CA ALA A 158 -1.20 -0.78 14.47
C ALA A 158 -2.49 -1.39 13.92
N ARG A 159 -3.04 -2.36 14.65
CA ARG A 159 -4.33 -2.98 14.36
C ARG A 159 -5.47 -2.20 15.04
N GLY A 160 -6.70 -2.52 14.66
CA GLY A 160 -7.90 -2.03 15.35
C GLY A 160 -8.31 -2.93 16.53
N HIS A 161 -9.08 -2.39 17.46
CA HIS A 161 -9.68 -3.15 18.54
C HIS A 161 -10.87 -3.99 18.03
N ARG A 162 -11.19 -5.09 18.72
CA ARG A 162 -12.32 -5.99 18.47
C ARG A 162 -13.61 -5.21 18.21
N GLU A 163 -13.92 -4.27 19.09
CA GLU A 163 -15.13 -3.44 19.01
C GLU A 163 -15.26 -2.67 17.69
N ASN A 164 -14.16 -2.25 17.07
CA ASN A 164 -14.21 -1.54 15.79
C ASN A 164 -14.72 -2.45 14.67
N PHE A 165 -14.28 -3.71 14.65
CA PHE A 165 -14.65 -4.67 13.62
C PHE A 165 -16.01 -5.32 13.89
N GLU A 166 -16.36 -5.56 15.17
CA GLU A 166 -17.73 -5.95 15.52
C GLU A 166 -18.73 -4.86 15.12
N LYS A 167 -18.38 -3.57 15.28
CA LYS A 167 -19.21 -2.49 14.79
C LYS A 167 -19.34 -2.49 13.27
N TRP A 168 -18.30 -2.87 12.54
CA TRP A 168 -18.40 -3.03 11.08
C TRP A 168 -19.36 -4.17 10.71
N ALA A 169 -19.24 -5.33 11.34
CA ALA A 169 -20.16 -6.44 11.12
C ALA A 169 -21.62 -6.07 11.44
N GLU A 170 -21.86 -5.32 12.51
CA GLU A 170 -23.18 -4.80 12.87
C GLU A 170 -23.74 -3.86 11.78
N LEU A 171 -22.93 -2.90 11.33
CA LEU A 171 -23.34 -1.90 10.35
C LEU A 171 -23.57 -2.49 8.95
N THR A 172 -22.83 -3.52 8.58
CA THR A 172 -22.96 -4.19 7.27
C THR A 172 -23.96 -5.33 7.28
N GLY A 173 -24.28 -5.89 8.46
CA GLY A 173 -25.02 -7.14 8.59
C GLY A 173 -24.23 -8.37 8.13
N ASP A 174 -22.90 -8.25 8.01
CA ASP A 174 -22.03 -9.30 7.48
C ASP A 174 -20.89 -9.61 8.47
N SER A 175 -20.96 -10.80 9.06
CA SER A 175 -19.98 -11.30 10.04
C SER A 175 -18.57 -11.51 9.46
N SER A 176 -18.41 -11.50 8.13
CA SER A 176 -17.08 -11.53 7.52
C SER A 176 -16.25 -10.27 7.83
N TRP A 177 -16.90 -9.18 8.27
CA TRP A 177 -16.25 -7.97 8.78
C TRP A 177 -15.96 -7.99 10.29
N GLY A 178 -16.38 -9.05 11.01
CA GLY A 178 -16.18 -9.22 12.45
C GLY A 178 -14.72 -9.49 12.83
N TYR A 179 -14.40 -9.37 14.11
CA TYR A 179 -13.01 -9.37 14.57
C TYR A 179 -12.27 -10.66 14.24
N ASP A 180 -12.88 -11.82 14.44
CA ASP A 180 -12.21 -13.10 14.22
C ASP A 180 -11.83 -13.30 12.73
N SER A 181 -12.70 -12.85 11.81
CA SER A 181 -12.44 -12.84 10.38
C SER A 181 -11.27 -11.93 10.02
N VAL A 182 -11.24 -10.72 10.59
CA VAL A 182 -10.16 -9.76 10.39
C VAL A 182 -8.85 -10.23 11.02
N LEU A 183 -8.90 -10.84 12.21
CA LEU A 183 -7.74 -11.43 12.87
C LEU A 183 -7.13 -12.55 12.02
N ALA A 184 -7.96 -13.39 11.40
CA ALA A 184 -7.48 -14.40 10.45
C ALA A 184 -6.75 -13.77 9.25
N ILE A 185 -7.22 -12.62 8.75
CA ILE A 185 -6.53 -11.87 7.70
C ILE A 185 -5.20 -11.30 8.22
N TYR A 186 -5.17 -10.67 9.40
CA TYR A 186 -3.93 -10.17 9.99
C TYR A 186 -2.88 -11.27 10.14
N ARG A 187 -3.28 -12.44 10.66
CA ARG A 187 -2.41 -13.62 10.78
C ARG A 187 -1.94 -14.16 9.43
N LYS A 188 -2.75 -14.03 8.38
CA LYS A 188 -2.37 -14.47 7.04
C LYS A 188 -1.31 -13.55 6.43
N ILE A 189 -1.45 -12.24 6.59
CA ILE A 189 -0.59 -11.25 5.91
C ILE A 189 0.69 -10.95 6.67
N GLU A 190 0.76 -11.23 7.97
CA GLU A 190 1.93 -10.91 8.80
C GLU A 190 3.04 -11.95 8.72
N ASN A 191 4.26 -11.42 8.73
CA ASN A 191 5.50 -12.08 9.08
C ASN A 191 6.09 -11.39 10.31
N TRP A 192 5.55 -11.74 11.46
CA TRP A 192 5.93 -11.25 12.77
C TRP A 192 7.27 -11.81 13.22
N GLN A 193 8.17 -10.94 13.67
CA GLN A 193 9.52 -11.30 14.13
C GLN A 193 9.67 -11.42 15.66
N GLY A 194 8.59 -11.27 16.43
CA GLY A 194 8.59 -11.48 17.87
C GLY A 194 8.03 -12.84 18.27
N ASP A 195 7.66 -12.98 19.54
CA ASP A 195 7.19 -14.26 20.07
C ASP A 195 5.89 -14.72 19.38
N PRO A 196 5.77 -16.00 19.01
CA PRO A 196 4.56 -16.55 18.44
C PRO A 196 3.39 -16.45 19.43
N SER A 197 2.20 -16.15 18.90
CA SER A 197 0.98 -16.14 19.69
C SER A 197 -0.23 -16.38 18.81
N ARG A 198 -1.41 -16.60 19.42
CA ARG A 198 -2.65 -16.83 18.66
C ARG A 198 -3.06 -15.63 17.80
N TRP A 199 -2.53 -14.43 18.10
CA TRP A 199 -2.88 -13.20 17.40
C TRP A 199 -2.00 -12.92 16.20
N ARG A 200 -0.82 -13.54 16.09
CA ARG A 200 0.22 -13.14 15.13
C ARG A 200 0.37 -14.14 13.98
N GLY A 201 0.78 -13.61 12.84
CA GLY A 201 1.16 -14.38 11.65
C GLY A 201 2.67 -14.38 11.48
N GLU A 202 3.25 -15.50 11.05
CA GLU A 202 4.72 -15.65 10.94
C GLU A 202 5.19 -15.92 9.49
N ARG A 203 4.26 -15.98 8.53
CA ARG A 203 4.55 -16.49 7.17
C ARG A 203 3.98 -15.65 6.03
N GLY A 204 3.33 -14.54 6.36
CA GLY A 204 2.78 -13.61 5.37
C GLY A 204 3.85 -12.72 4.72
N GLU A 205 3.40 -11.80 3.88
CA GLU A 205 4.27 -10.95 3.09
C GLU A 205 4.68 -9.67 3.83
N ILE A 206 3.92 -9.24 4.84
CA ILE A 206 4.19 -8.01 5.61
C ILE A 206 5.15 -8.30 6.75
N PHE A 207 6.40 -7.88 6.59
CA PHE A 207 7.38 -7.89 7.68
C PHE A 207 6.94 -6.94 8.79
N VAL A 208 6.84 -7.46 10.02
CA VAL A 208 6.54 -6.68 11.22
C VAL A 208 7.54 -7.04 12.30
N ASP A 209 8.24 -6.04 12.84
CA ASP A 209 9.14 -6.22 13.98
C ASP A 209 8.79 -5.23 15.09
N LYS A 210 9.17 -5.59 16.32
CA LYS A 210 9.29 -4.63 17.41
C LYS A 210 10.46 -3.72 17.11
N ASP A 211 10.25 -2.43 17.30
CA ASP A 211 11.38 -1.54 17.33
C ASP A 211 12.31 -1.91 18.50
N ARG A 212 13.57 -2.25 18.20
CA ARG A 212 14.60 -2.61 19.19
C ARG A 212 15.52 -1.43 19.53
N HIS A 213 15.17 -0.20 19.15
CA HIS A 213 16.01 0.98 19.41
C HIS A 213 16.32 1.15 20.90
N ASN A 214 17.58 1.46 21.19
CA ASN A 214 18.12 1.75 22.52
C ASN A 214 17.74 3.16 23.04
N ASN A 215 16.66 3.78 22.53
CA ASN A 215 16.32 5.13 22.97
C ASN A 215 15.85 5.11 24.43
N PRO A 216 16.56 5.77 25.37
CA PRO A 216 16.24 5.71 26.79
C PRO A 216 14.87 6.32 27.13
N ILE A 217 14.28 7.11 26.23
CA ILE A 217 12.93 7.67 26.38
C ILE A 217 11.86 6.57 26.36
N VAL A 218 12.05 5.51 25.56
CA VAL A 218 11.04 4.43 25.43
C VAL A 218 10.77 3.74 26.77
N PRO A 219 11.78 3.17 27.47
CA PRO A 219 11.54 2.57 28.78
C PRO A 219 11.16 3.60 29.86
N ALA A 220 11.59 4.86 29.73
CA ALA A 220 11.15 5.92 30.64
C ALA A 220 9.65 6.23 30.49
N MET A 221 9.15 6.29 29.26
CA MET A 221 7.73 6.50 28.95
C MET A 221 6.88 5.34 29.48
N MET A 222 7.32 4.10 29.29
CA MET A 222 6.60 2.92 29.82
C MET A 222 6.50 2.95 31.35
N ARG A 223 7.58 3.31 32.05
CA ARG A 223 7.54 3.50 33.52
C ARG A 223 6.61 4.64 33.94
N ALA A 224 6.61 5.75 33.21
CA ALA A 224 5.71 6.87 33.48
C ALA A 224 4.24 6.47 33.29
N ALA A 225 3.91 5.76 32.22
CA ALA A 225 2.58 5.22 31.97
C ALA A 225 2.12 4.28 33.12
N ALA A 226 3.00 3.37 33.56
CA ALA A 226 2.72 2.49 34.69
C ALA A 226 2.46 3.26 36.00
N SER A 227 3.18 4.37 36.23
CA SER A 227 2.99 5.20 37.44
C SER A 227 1.62 5.87 37.55
N VAL A 228 0.89 6.01 36.44
CA VAL A 228 -0.49 6.53 36.40
C VAL A 228 -1.53 5.43 36.14
N GLY A 229 -1.14 4.16 36.29
CA GLY A 229 -2.05 3.01 36.19
C GLY A 229 -2.28 2.46 34.78
N ILE A 230 -1.51 2.88 33.78
CA ILE A 230 -1.61 2.32 32.41
C ILE A 230 -0.72 1.07 32.34
N PRO A 231 -1.29 -0.13 32.09
CA PRO A 231 -0.52 -1.36 32.06
C PRO A 231 0.45 -1.38 30.88
N SER A 232 1.63 -1.99 31.08
CA SER A 232 2.56 -2.24 29.99
C SER A 232 2.16 -3.52 29.24
N THR A 233 2.39 -3.55 27.92
CA THR A 233 2.20 -4.73 27.07
C THR A 233 3.44 -4.99 26.22
N ASP A 234 3.78 -6.26 26.07
CA ASP A 234 4.82 -6.69 25.15
C ASP A 234 4.31 -6.77 23.71
N ASP A 235 3.00 -6.84 23.45
CA ASP A 235 2.44 -6.88 22.10
C ASP A 235 1.22 -5.95 21.99
N LEU A 236 1.44 -4.75 21.45
CA LEU A 236 0.37 -3.78 21.16
C LEU A 236 -0.71 -4.31 20.22
N ASN A 237 -0.41 -5.30 19.39
CA ASN A 237 -1.32 -5.89 18.41
C ASN A 237 -1.86 -7.27 18.84
N GLY A 238 -1.59 -7.67 20.09
CA GLY A 238 -2.00 -8.93 20.71
C GLY A 238 -3.26 -8.78 21.57
N GLN A 239 -3.18 -9.24 22.82
CA GLN A 239 -4.30 -9.26 23.76
C GLN A 239 -4.99 -7.90 23.94
N THR A 240 -4.22 -6.81 23.92
CA THR A 240 -4.75 -5.45 24.07
C THR A 240 -5.70 -5.01 22.97
N MET A 241 -5.81 -5.74 21.86
CA MET A 241 -6.82 -5.49 20.82
C MET A 241 -8.18 -6.11 21.16
N GLU A 242 -8.26 -6.99 22.15
CA GLU A 242 -9.50 -7.65 22.59
C GLU A 242 -9.99 -7.16 23.96
N GLU A 243 -9.15 -6.40 24.66
CA GLU A 243 -9.35 -5.92 26.02
C GLU A 243 -8.98 -4.43 26.11
N ASP A 244 -8.90 -3.91 27.33
CA ASP A 244 -8.42 -2.55 27.58
C ASP A 244 -6.99 -2.36 27.02
N GLY A 245 -6.75 -1.16 26.48
CA GLY A 245 -5.46 -0.80 25.90
C GLY A 245 -4.31 -0.77 26.90
N GLY A 246 -3.10 -0.65 26.39
CA GLY A 246 -1.89 -0.58 27.21
C GLY A 246 -0.79 0.26 26.58
N CYS A 247 0.32 0.39 27.29
CA CYS A 247 1.53 1.05 26.82
C CYS A 247 2.55 0.01 26.37
N GLY A 248 3.03 0.12 25.13
CA GLY A 248 4.01 -0.82 24.58
C GLY A 248 4.84 -0.17 23.50
N VAL A 249 5.86 -0.88 23.03
CA VAL A 249 6.73 -0.40 21.96
C VAL A 249 6.01 -0.54 20.62
N ALA A 250 5.99 0.54 19.84
CA ALA A 250 5.42 0.54 18.50
C ALA A 250 6.09 -0.53 17.63
N GLN A 251 5.27 -1.28 16.89
CA GLN A 251 5.75 -2.25 15.91
C GLN A 251 5.84 -1.55 14.56
N THR A 252 6.83 -1.90 13.76
CA THR A 252 7.13 -1.17 12.52
C THR A 252 7.34 -2.09 11.32
N LEU A 253 7.05 -1.56 10.13
CA LEU A 253 7.40 -2.13 8.83
C LEU A 253 8.77 -1.61 8.40
N ILE A 254 9.78 -1.82 9.25
CA ILE A 254 11.18 -1.50 8.96
C ILE A 254 11.92 -2.82 8.92
N LYS A 255 12.46 -3.16 7.75
CA LYS A 255 13.27 -4.34 7.54
C LYS A 255 14.66 -3.87 7.16
N ASP A 256 15.68 -4.34 7.85
CA ASP A 256 17.08 -4.09 7.46
C ASP A 256 17.44 -2.59 7.48
N GLY A 257 16.88 -1.85 8.45
CA GLY A 257 17.04 -0.40 8.58
C GLY A 257 16.34 0.43 7.49
N ARG A 258 15.55 -0.21 6.61
CA ARG A 258 14.85 0.42 5.49
C ARG A 258 13.35 0.27 5.64
N ARG A 259 12.61 1.21 5.07
CA ARG A 259 11.15 1.09 4.95
C ARG A 259 10.81 -0.18 4.17
N TYR A 260 9.91 -0.99 4.71
CA TYR A 260 9.33 -2.14 4.03
C TYR A 260 7.87 -1.85 3.67
N SER A 261 7.67 -1.12 2.56
CA SER A 261 6.33 -0.69 2.14
C SER A 261 5.50 -1.84 1.57
N ILE A 262 4.22 -1.57 1.30
CA ILE A 262 3.34 -2.53 0.64
C ILE A 262 3.82 -2.86 -0.79
N ALA A 263 4.51 -1.92 -1.45
CA ALA A 263 5.12 -2.19 -2.74
C ALA A 263 6.23 -3.25 -2.65
N ASN A 264 7.05 -3.21 -1.59
CA ASN A 264 8.08 -4.22 -1.33
C ASN A 264 7.47 -5.60 -1.08
N ALA A 265 6.40 -5.65 -0.27
CA ALA A 265 5.75 -6.90 0.12
C ALA A 265 4.98 -7.57 -1.03
N TYR A 266 4.26 -6.78 -1.85
CA TYR A 266 3.27 -7.32 -2.78
C TYR A 266 3.47 -6.93 -4.24
N LEU A 267 3.94 -5.72 -4.53
CA LEU A 267 4.03 -5.25 -5.93
C LEU A 267 5.26 -5.82 -6.62
N TYR A 268 6.45 -5.56 -6.08
CA TYR A 268 7.71 -5.93 -6.74
C TYR A 268 7.81 -7.44 -7.02
N PRO A 269 7.43 -8.34 -6.11
CA PRO A 269 7.39 -9.77 -6.42
C PRO A 269 6.45 -10.10 -7.59
N ALA A 270 5.29 -9.42 -7.68
CA ALA A 270 4.29 -9.65 -8.72
C ALA A 270 4.71 -9.13 -10.10
N LEU A 271 5.63 -8.15 -10.20
CA LEU A 271 6.07 -7.60 -11.50
C LEU A 271 6.74 -8.63 -12.41
N SER A 272 7.33 -9.68 -11.82
CA SER A 272 7.91 -10.80 -12.55
C SER A 272 6.88 -11.63 -13.33
N ARG A 273 5.58 -11.45 -13.05
CA ARG A 273 4.48 -12.11 -13.75
C ARG A 273 4.12 -11.37 -15.04
N PRO A 274 3.97 -12.06 -16.18
CA PRO A 274 3.75 -11.40 -17.47
C PRO A 274 2.35 -10.79 -17.63
N ASN A 275 1.39 -11.17 -16.78
CA ASN A 275 -0.01 -10.77 -16.84
C ASN A 275 -0.35 -9.52 -15.99
N VAL A 276 0.65 -8.88 -15.38
CA VAL A 276 0.50 -7.61 -14.66
C VAL A 276 1.12 -6.47 -15.45
N THR A 277 0.35 -5.40 -15.65
CA THR A 277 0.84 -4.13 -16.16
C THR A 277 0.69 -3.06 -15.10
N VAL A 278 1.78 -2.38 -14.76
CA VAL A 278 1.75 -1.17 -13.92
C VAL A 278 1.94 0.05 -14.82
N LEU A 279 1.00 0.97 -14.77
CA LEU A 279 1.01 2.20 -15.56
C LEU A 279 1.10 3.41 -14.63
N THR A 280 2.32 3.91 -14.42
CA THR A 280 2.58 5.11 -13.62
C THR A 280 2.36 6.40 -14.41
N ASP A 281 2.45 7.54 -13.74
CA ASP A 281 2.29 8.88 -14.32
C ASP A 281 1.00 9.00 -15.15
N SER A 282 -0.07 8.40 -14.63
CA SER A 282 -1.33 8.17 -15.32
C SER A 282 -2.50 8.46 -14.40
N THR A 283 -3.19 9.57 -14.67
CA THR A 283 -4.30 10.02 -13.82
C THR A 283 -5.62 9.57 -14.42
N VAL A 284 -6.35 8.70 -13.72
CA VAL A 284 -7.74 8.39 -14.08
C VAL A 284 -8.62 9.61 -13.79
N ILE A 285 -9.37 10.04 -14.80
CA ILE A 285 -10.17 11.27 -14.78
C ILE A 285 -11.68 11.00 -14.89
N GLY A 286 -12.08 9.77 -15.17
CA GLY A 286 -13.49 9.40 -15.18
C GLY A 286 -13.72 7.90 -15.38
N ILE A 287 -14.88 7.44 -14.95
CA ILE A 287 -15.38 6.09 -15.12
C ILE A 287 -16.53 6.16 -16.13
N GLU A 288 -16.58 5.20 -17.05
CA GLU A 288 -17.69 5.03 -17.97
C GLU A 288 -18.59 3.89 -17.51
N LEU A 289 -19.90 4.17 -17.51
CA LEU A 289 -20.93 3.21 -17.17
C LEU A 289 -21.74 2.82 -18.40
N THR A 290 -22.14 1.56 -18.47
CA THR A 290 -23.21 1.06 -19.35
C THR A 290 -24.30 0.48 -18.47
N GLY A 291 -25.43 1.20 -18.36
CA GLY A 291 -26.43 0.88 -17.33
C GLY A 291 -25.85 1.10 -15.93
N ASP A 292 -25.92 0.07 -15.10
CA ASP A 292 -25.37 0.01 -13.74
C ASP A 292 -23.93 -0.53 -13.68
N ARG A 293 -23.36 -0.94 -14.82
CA ARG A 293 -22.04 -1.56 -14.90
C ARG A 293 -20.95 -0.57 -15.27
N ALA A 294 -19.87 -0.51 -14.50
CA ALA A 294 -18.64 0.16 -14.89
C ALA A 294 -17.88 -0.65 -15.96
N THR A 295 -17.60 -0.02 -17.11
CA THR A 295 -17.06 -0.71 -18.28
C THR A 295 -15.68 -0.23 -18.70
N ALA A 296 -15.33 1.01 -18.39
CA ALA A 296 -14.03 1.59 -18.77
C ALA A 296 -13.62 2.74 -17.84
N VAL A 297 -12.32 3.05 -17.88
CA VAL A 297 -11.76 4.29 -17.33
C VAL A 297 -11.26 5.18 -18.46
N ARG A 298 -11.42 6.49 -18.30
CA ARG A 298 -10.69 7.52 -19.05
C ARG A 298 -9.54 8.01 -18.19
N LEU A 299 -8.35 8.08 -18.76
CA LEU A 299 -7.15 8.53 -18.07
C LEU A 299 -6.30 9.47 -18.92
N LEU A 300 -5.57 10.37 -18.27
CA LEU A 300 -4.50 11.14 -18.88
C LEU A 300 -3.19 10.39 -18.72
N HIS A 301 -2.55 10.04 -19.84
CA HIS A 301 -1.24 9.38 -19.86
C HIS A 301 -0.40 9.92 -21.02
N ALA A 302 0.85 10.31 -20.72
CA ALA A 302 1.78 10.89 -21.69
C ALA A 302 1.18 12.08 -22.49
N GLY A 303 0.43 12.94 -21.80
CA GLY A 303 -0.18 14.14 -22.39
C GLY A 303 -1.44 13.90 -23.23
N ALA A 304 -1.92 12.67 -23.35
CA ALA A 304 -3.12 12.33 -24.11
C ALA A 304 -4.16 11.60 -23.25
N GLU A 305 -5.43 11.81 -23.56
CA GLU A 305 -6.51 11.02 -23.00
C GLU A 305 -6.52 9.62 -23.64
N LYS A 306 -6.66 8.60 -22.80
CA LYS A 306 -6.77 7.19 -23.20
C LYS A 306 -7.98 6.58 -22.51
N ARG A 307 -8.58 5.61 -23.20
CA ARG A 307 -9.70 4.82 -22.71
C ARG A 307 -9.27 3.36 -22.56
N ILE A 308 -9.51 2.79 -21.38
CA ILE A 308 -9.18 1.40 -21.07
C ILE A 308 -10.40 0.68 -20.53
N GLU A 309 -10.74 -0.45 -21.13
CA GLU A 309 -11.89 -1.27 -20.78
C GLU A 309 -11.54 -2.32 -19.71
N ALA A 310 -12.48 -2.58 -18.81
CA ALA A 310 -12.45 -3.69 -17.86
C ALA A 310 -13.47 -4.76 -18.30
N SER A 311 -13.02 -5.96 -18.69
CA SER A 311 -13.90 -7.08 -19.06
C SER A 311 -14.59 -7.74 -17.87
N THR A 312 -13.96 -7.71 -16.70
CA THR A 312 -14.48 -8.36 -15.48
C THR A 312 -14.83 -7.32 -14.44
N GLU A 313 -13.84 -6.65 -13.85
CA GLU A 313 -14.06 -5.72 -12.74
C GLU A 313 -13.17 -4.48 -12.82
N LEU A 314 -13.71 -3.36 -12.32
CA LEU A 314 -13.00 -2.12 -12.10
C LEU A 314 -12.95 -1.86 -10.58
N VAL A 315 -11.73 -1.79 -10.03
CA VAL A 315 -11.51 -1.62 -8.59
C VAL A 315 -10.95 -0.22 -8.31
N LEU A 316 -11.63 0.56 -7.46
CA LEU A 316 -11.18 1.87 -7.04
C LEU A 316 -10.37 1.79 -5.74
N SER A 317 -9.08 2.12 -5.83
CA SER A 317 -8.11 2.12 -4.75
C SER A 317 -7.32 3.44 -4.67
N ALA A 318 -7.95 4.56 -5.08
CA ALA A 318 -7.32 5.88 -5.13
C ALA A 318 -7.19 6.56 -3.76
N GLY A 319 -7.68 5.93 -2.70
CA GLY A 319 -7.67 6.46 -1.32
C GLY A 319 -8.93 7.25 -0.96
N SER A 320 -9.11 7.52 0.34
CA SER A 320 -10.35 8.07 0.91
C SER A 320 -10.74 9.45 0.37
N VAL A 321 -9.79 10.23 -0.14
CA VAL A 321 -10.06 11.55 -0.73
C VAL A 321 -10.30 11.45 -2.24
N ALA A 322 -9.47 10.70 -2.96
CA ALA A 322 -9.53 10.69 -4.42
C ALA A 322 -10.58 9.72 -4.99
N THR A 323 -10.89 8.61 -4.31
CA THR A 323 -11.96 7.69 -4.74
C THR A 323 -13.33 8.39 -4.83
N PRO A 324 -13.86 9.05 -3.78
CA PRO A 324 -15.14 9.74 -3.88
C PRO A 324 -15.11 10.89 -4.88
N LYS A 325 -13.98 11.62 -4.98
CA LYS A 325 -13.80 12.64 -6.02
C LYS A 325 -13.96 12.06 -7.42
N LEU A 326 -13.31 10.93 -7.71
CA LEU A 326 -13.40 10.27 -9.01
C LEU A 326 -14.82 9.75 -9.30
N LEU A 327 -15.49 9.17 -8.29
CA LEU A 327 -16.90 8.78 -8.41
C LEU A 327 -17.78 9.98 -8.76
N MET A 328 -17.64 11.10 -8.05
CA MET A 328 -18.39 12.32 -8.33
C MET A 328 -18.11 12.87 -9.72
N LEU A 329 -16.85 12.95 -10.15
CA LEU A 329 -16.47 13.36 -11.52
C LEU A 329 -17.02 12.42 -12.60
N SER A 330 -17.39 11.19 -12.22
CA SER A 330 -18.01 10.19 -13.10
C SER A 330 -19.54 10.19 -13.01
N GLY A 331 -20.14 11.17 -12.32
CA GLY A 331 -21.58 11.29 -12.16
C GLY A 331 -22.18 10.39 -11.07
N ILE A 332 -21.37 9.81 -10.18
CA ILE A 332 -21.80 8.96 -9.06
C ILE A 332 -21.65 9.75 -7.76
N GLY A 333 -22.76 10.25 -7.21
CA GLY A 333 -22.73 11.11 -6.02
C GLY A 333 -24.08 11.73 -5.69
N ASP A 334 -24.09 12.71 -4.79
CA ASP A 334 -25.32 13.46 -4.50
C ASP A 334 -25.80 14.23 -5.74
N SER A 335 -27.07 14.03 -6.12
CA SER A 335 -27.58 14.55 -7.40
C SER A 335 -27.67 16.07 -7.41
N GLU A 336 -27.86 16.72 -6.26
CA GLU A 336 -27.91 18.17 -6.17
C GLU A 336 -26.51 18.77 -6.26
N ASP A 337 -25.55 18.19 -5.53
CA ASP A 337 -24.16 18.65 -5.56
C ASP A 337 -23.52 18.47 -6.94
N LEU A 338 -23.80 17.36 -7.63
CA LEU A 338 -23.33 17.14 -9.00
C LEU A 338 -23.92 18.13 -10.02
N ARG A 339 -25.22 18.42 -9.93
CA ARG A 339 -25.88 19.39 -10.83
C ARG A 339 -25.36 20.81 -10.64
N LYS A 340 -25.01 21.22 -9.41
CA LYS A 340 -24.38 22.52 -9.13
C LYS A 340 -23.03 22.70 -9.84
N LEU A 341 -22.36 21.59 -10.19
CA LEU A 341 -21.07 21.55 -10.86
C LEU A 341 -21.17 21.22 -12.37
N ASP A 342 -22.38 21.21 -12.93
CA ASP A 342 -22.65 20.84 -14.33
C ASP A 342 -22.16 19.41 -14.68
N ILE A 343 -22.18 18.51 -13.70
CA ILE A 343 -21.85 17.10 -13.90
C ILE A 343 -23.14 16.33 -14.13
N ARG A 344 -23.22 15.63 -15.26
CA ARG A 344 -24.34 14.72 -15.56
C ARG A 344 -24.41 13.64 -14.47
N VAL A 345 -25.56 13.55 -13.80
CA VAL A 345 -25.83 12.49 -12.83
C VAL A 345 -26.02 11.16 -13.56
N ALA A 346 -25.17 10.19 -13.23
CA ALA A 346 -25.29 8.81 -13.67
C ALA A 346 -25.95 7.94 -12.58
N VAL A 347 -25.56 8.12 -11.32
CA VAL A 347 -26.12 7.39 -10.16
C VAL A 347 -26.24 8.35 -8.98
N HIS A 348 -27.45 8.45 -8.41
CA HIS A 348 -27.66 9.17 -7.16
C HIS A 348 -27.14 8.34 -5.98
N SER A 349 -26.08 8.81 -5.34
CA SER A 349 -25.46 8.16 -4.18
C SER A 349 -25.01 9.22 -3.16
N PRO A 350 -25.92 9.71 -2.29
CA PRO A 350 -25.70 10.91 -1.47
C PRO A 350 -24.61 10.77 -0.40
N ASN A 351 -24.21 9.53 -0.07
CA ASN A 351 -23.16 9.23 0.90
C ASN A 351 -21.74 9.26 0.32
N VAL A 352 -21.58 9.40 -1.01
CA VAL A 352 -20.25 9.49 -1.63
C VAL A 352 -19.59 10.81 -1.20
N GLY A 353 -18.48 10.69 -0.47
CA GLY A 353 -17.70 11.84 0.02
C GLY A 353 -18.22 12.48 1.31
N ARG A 354 -19.14 11.81 2.02
CA ARG A 354 -19.63 12.24 3.34
C ARG A 354 -18.77 11.74 4.49
#